data_AF-A0A3A0ED02-F1
#
_entry.id   AF-A0A3A0ED02-F1
#
_cell.length_a   1.000
_cell.length_b   1.000
_cell.length_c   1.000
_cell.angle_alpha   90.00
_cell.angle_beta   90.00
_cell.angle_gamma   90.00
#
_symmetry.space_group_name_H-M   'P 1'
#
loop_
_entity.id
_entity.type
_entity.pdbx_description
1 polymer ?
#
loop_
_entity_poly.entity_id
_entity_poly.type
_entity_poly.pdbx_seq_one_letter_code
_entity_poly.pdbx_strand_id
1 'polypeptide(L)'
;MVAAVFFAAALAFGMPAAAGDRATVDEAFEVAQWEDPGPDGKVPSALQTAFDLLRQAQDALAAYDTAAAIMLASRAVLPEGSGLEPGAVRTVNAWSRQLTGIAYALEDRNREAVAMLRGAVDLIAEQPWDGRSRPSLREGLTGEGARYLVWNIFIRLAQTALDIGDRELGAAALDVARDYVSTPADRYALLVQRAALLMRSADLAEVEKAFAAGEAEARAAGDEENAALARFYASVVRLHAASRAAAMDGEGQEMLDRAREAAQAAGGNLRQVEYILTSAVWQAVVNSLPHQTVLPVAREAFAIFREGQRAMAGYDSGQEAARRERRRFMESYLDTLYEAAEATQP
;
A
#
# COMPACT_ATOMS: atom_id res chain seq x y z
N MET A 1 3.37 17.20 8.23
CA MET A 1 1.94 16.97 7.92
C MET A 1 1.76 16.42 6.50
N VAL A 2 2.43 16.97 5.48
CA VAL A 2 2.35 16.48 4.09
C VAL A 2 2.77 15.02 3.89
N ALA A 3 3.73 14.53 4.67
CA ALA A 3 4.16 13.13 4.60
C ALA A 3 3.00 12.13 4.85
N ALA A 4 2.05 12.44 5.75
CA ALA A 4 0.97 11.53 6.15
C ALA A 4 -0.05 11.22 5.03
N VAL A 5 -0.10 12.01 3.96
CA VAL A 5 -0.98 11.84 2.78
C VAL A 5 -0.52 10.72 1.89
N PHE A 6 0.78 10.68 1.64
CA PHE A 6 1.38 9.73 0.74
C PHE A 6 1.43 8.33 1.39
N PHE A 7 1.48 8.26 2.72
CA PHE A 7 1.41 6.98 3.46
C PHE A 7 0.06 6.28 3.35
N ALA A 8 -1.05 7.02 3.42
CA ALA A 8 -2.36 6.44 3.20
C ALA A 8 -2.52 5.90 1.76
N ALA A 9 -1.81 6.49 0.78
CA ALA A 9 -1.88 6.10 -0.61
C ALA A 9 -1.08 4.81 -0.86
N ALA A 10 0.09 4.66 -0.24
CA ALA A 10 0.81 3.39 -0.29
C ALA A 10 0.03 2.24 0.39
N LEU A 11 -0.75 2.51 1.45
CA LEU A 11 -1.62 1.53 2.09
C LEU A 11 -2.82 1.12 1.23
N ALA A 12 -3.54 2.10 0.67
CA ALA A 12 -4.74 1.86 -0.13
C ALA A 12 -4.47 1.15 -1.46
N PHE A 13 -3.30 1.39 -2.07
CA PHE A 13 -2.91 0.83 -3.36
C PHE A 13 -2.04 -0.42 -3.26
N GLY A 14 -1.40 -0.66 -2.11
CA GLY A 14 -0.71 -1.92 -1.84
C GLY A 14 -1.63 -3.00 -1.23
N MET A 15 -2.86 -2.66 -0.83
CA MET A 15 -3.80 -3.68 -0.36
C MET A 15 -4.30 -4.50 -1.55
N PRO A 16 -4.24 -5.83 -1.46
CA PRO A 16 -4.47 -6.71 -2.59
C PRO A 16 -5.85 -6.45 -3.18
N ALA A 17 -5.89 -6.18 -4.50
CA ALA A 17 -7.12 -6.27 -5.26
C ALA A 17 -7.54 -7.75 -5.23
N ALA A 18 -8.56 -8.07 -4.42
CA ALA A 18 -8.94 -9.42 -3.97
C ALA A 18 -9.18 -10.51 -5.05
N ALA A 19 -9.06 -10.19 -6.34
CA ALA A 19 -9.26 -11.13 -7.45
C ALA A 19 -8.03 -11.34 -8.34
N GLY A 20 -7.19 -10.30 -8.54
CA GLY A 20 -6.02 -10.39 -9.44
C GLY A 20 -4.82 -11.08 -8.80
N ASP A 21 -4.55 -10.78 -7.53
CA ASP A 21 -3.44 -11.39 -6.78
C ASP A 21 -3.69 -12.86 -6.43
N ARG A 22 -4.94 -13.33 -6.47
CA ARG A 22 -5.27 -14.72 -6.13
C ARG A 22 -4.63 -15.71 -7.11
N ALA A 23 -4.61 -15.38 -8.41
CA ALA A 23 -3.99 -16.22 -9.44
C ALA A 23 -2.45 -16.21 -9.37
N THR A 24 -1.84 -15.04 -9.16
CA THR A 24 -0.38 -14.89 -9.00
C THR A 24 0.13 -15.58 -7.73
N VAL A 25 -0.70 -15.57 -6.68
CA VAL A 25 -0.44 -16.27 -5.42
C VAL A 25 -0.67 -17.78 -5.58
N ASP A 26 -1.71 -18.22 -6.29
CA ASP A 26 -1.92 -19.64 -6.60
C ASP A 26 -0.77 -20.21 -7.47
N GLU A 27 -0.22 -19.46 -8.43
CA GLU A 27 0.99 -19.83 -9.21
C GLU A 27 2.28 -19.77 -8.36
N ALA A 28 2.39 -18.82 -7.43
CA ALA A 28 3.46 -18.79 -6.43
C ALA A 28 3.49 -20.07 -5.57
N PHE A 29 2.29 -20.56 -5.23
CA PHE A 29 2.07 -21.77 -4.46
C PHE A 29 2.36 -23.03 -5.27
N GLU A 30 2.04 -23.07 -6.57
CA GLU A 30 2.40 -24.20 -7.45
C GLU A 30 3.91 -24.41 -7.54
N VAL A 31 4.72 -23.34 -7.51
CA VAL A 31 6.18 -23.44 -7.52
C VAL A 31 6.74 -23.96 -6.19
N ALA A 32 6.11 -23.63 -5.06
CA ALA A 32 6.54 -24.10 -3.74
C ALA A 32 6.10 -25.55 -3.42
N GLN A 33 5.21 -26.14 -4.23
CA GLN A 33 4.83 -27.55 -4.17
C GLN A 33 5.86 -28.50 -4.81
N TRP A 34 6.97 -27.99 -5.35
CA TRP A 34 8.04 -28.81 -5.91
C TRP A 34 9.11 -29.08 -4.85
N GLU A 35 8.88 -30.11 -4.06
CA GLU A 35 9.84 -31.20 -3.75
C GLU A 35 9.17 -32.24 -2.82
N ASP A 36 8.64 -33.28 -3.48
CA ASP A 36 8.19 -34.59 -2.94
C ASP A 36 6.80 -34.67 -2.23
N PRO A 37 5.74 -35.17 -2.92
CA PRO A 37 4.46 -35.51 -2.26
C PRO A 37 4.54 -36.77 -1.37
N GLY A 38 5.72 -37.40 -1.24
CA GLY A 38 5.89 -38.67 -0.56
C GLY A 38 5.20 -39.82 -1.32
N PRO A 39 5.57 -41.09 -1.03
CA PRO A 39 5.20 -42.22 -1.88
C PRO A 39 3.70 -42.57 -1.89
N ASP A 40 2.92 -42.12 -0.91
CA ASP A 40 1.66 -42.78 -0.54
C ASP A 40 0.40 -41.88 -0.52
N GLY A 41 0.49 -40.62 -0.95
CA GLY A 41 -0.70 -39.80 -1.24
C GLY A 41 -1.70 -39.59 -0.09
N LYS A 42 -1.27 -39.56 1.19
CA LYS A 42 -2.16 -39.23 2.33
C LYS A 42 -1.47 -38.43 3.43
N VAL A 43 -2.25 -37.50 4.01
CA VAL A 43 -1.93 -36.37 4.91
C VAL A 43 -1.34 -35.17 4.14
N PRO A 44 -1.91 -33.94 4.27
CA PRO A 44 -1.24 -32.75 3.74
C PRO A 44 0.15 -32.69 4.36
N SER A 45 1.21 -32.62 3.54
CA SER A 45 2.56 -32.42 4.06
C SER A 45 2.57 -31.22 5.01
N ALA A 46 3.45 -31.21 6.01
CA ALA A 46 3.56 -30.07 6.93
C ALA A 46 3.72 -28.74 6.17
N LEU A 47 4.38 -28.80 5.01
CA LEU A 47 4.51 -27.72 4.05
C LEU A 47 3.16 -27.28 3.45
N GLN A 48 2.36 -28.22 2.96
CA GLN A 48 1.01 -27.92 2.44
C GLN A 48 0.12 -27.27 3.51
N THR A 49 0.15 -27.79 4.75
CA THR A 49 -0.62 -27.22 5.87
C THR A 49 -0.15 -25.79 6.19
N ALA A 50 1.16 -25.54 6.17
CA ALA A 50 1.69 -24.21 6.39
C ALA A 50 1.24 -23.22 5.31
N PHE A 51 1.27 -23.62 4.04
CA PHE A 51 0.78 -22.78 2.94
C PHE A 51 -0.72 -22.51 3.00
N ASP A 52 -1.52 -23.51 3.37
CA ASP A 52 -2.97 -23.31 3.59
C ASP A 52 -3.26 -22.31 4.71
N LEU A 53 -2.45 -22.31 5.77
CA LEU A 53 -2.54 -21.32 6.85
C LEU A 53 -2.11 -19.92 6.38
N LEU A 54 -1.04 -19.82 5.57
CA LEU A 54 -0.60 -18.54 5.00
C LEU A 54 -1.66 -17.92 4.08
N ARG A 55 -2.33 -18.75 3.26
CA ARG A 55 -3.45 -18.32 2.42
C ARG A 55 -4.61 -17.77 3.26
N GLN A 56 -5.00 -18.50 4.31
CA GLN A 56 -6.03 -18.01 5.23
C GLN A 56 -5.61 -16.74 5.96
N ALA A 57 -4.33 -16.60 6.31
CA ALA A 57 -3.81 -15.37 6.91
C ALA A 57 -3.88 -14.18 5.95
N GLN A 58 -3.61 -14.40 4.66
CA GLN A 58 -3.75 -13.38 3.62
C GLN A 58 -5.21 -12.99 3.39
N ASP A 59 -6.13 -13.95 3.37
CA ASP A 59 -7.57 -13.68 3.29
C ASP A 59 -8.04 -12.85 4.51
N ALA A 60 -7.56 -13.19 5.71
CA ALA A 60 -7.82 -12.43 6.92
C ALA A 60 -7.28 -10.99 6.82
N LEU A 61 -6.05 -10.79 6.29
CA LEU A 61 -5.51 -9.44 6.04
C LEU A 61 -6.36 -8.66 5.04
N ALA A 62 -6.80 -9.28 3.95
CA ALA A 62 -7.66 -8.64 2.95
C ALA A 62 -9.01 -8.20 3.55
N ALA A 63 -9.50 -8.95 4.54
CA ALA A 63 -10.68 -8.63 5.33
C ALA A 63 -10.41 -7.68 6.52
N TYR A 64 -9.18 -7.19 6.68
CA TYR A 64 -8.72 -6.38 7.82
C TYR A 64 -8.84 -7.05 9.20
N ASP A 65 -8.89 -8.38 9.26
CA ASP A 65 -8.81 -9.15 10.50
C ASP A 65 -7.34 -9.40 10.86
N THR A 66 -6.69 -8.37 11.41
CA THR A 66 -5.26 -8.42 11.77
C THR A 66 -4.97 -9.45 12.84
N ALA A 67 -5.90 -9.69 13.77
CA ALA A 67 -5.75 -10.69 14.83
C ALA A 67 -5.73 -12.11 14.26
N ALA A 68 -6.70 -12.45 13.39
CA ALA A 68 -6.71 -13.75 12.72
C ALA A 68 -5.50 -13.92 11.82
N ALA A 69 -5.11 -12.88 11.06
CA ALA A 69 -3.91 -12.91 10.23
C ALA A 69 -2.64 -13.24 11.01
N ILE A 70 -2.39 -12.57 12.13
CA ILE A 70 -1.22 -12.82 13.00
C ILE A 70 -1.25 -14.25 13.53
N MET A 71 -2.42 -14.70 14.04
CA MET A 71 -2.57 -16.05 14.57
C MET A 71 -2.28 -17.12 13.51
N LEU A 72 -2.88 -16.99 12.33
CA LEU A 72 -2.73 -17.95 11.23
C LEU A 72 -1.30 -17.97 10.68
N ALA A 73 -0.70 -16.79 10.45
CA ALA A 73 0.69 -16.69 10.02
C ALA A 73 1.65 -17.29 11.05
N SER A 74 1.44 -17.05 12.34
CA SER A 74 2.26 -17.63 13.42
C SER A 74 2.18 -19.15 13.47
N ARG A 75 1.01 -19.73 13.17
CA ARG A 75 0.81 -21.19 13.11
C ARG A 75 1.43 -21.84 11.88
N ALA A 76 1.70 -21.07 10.83
CA ALA A 76 2.34 -21.57 9.61
C ALA A 76 3.86 -21.74 9.75
N VAL A 77 4.48 -21.22 10.82
CA VAL A 77 5.93 -21.28 11.02
C VAL A 77 6.40 -22.73 11.12
N LEU A 78 7.40 -23.08 10.30
CA LEU A 78 8.02 -24.40 10.29
C LEU A 78 9.34 -24.38 11.07
N PRO A 79 9.63 -25.40 11.90
CA PRO A 79 10.88 -25.46 12.65
C PRO A 79 12.07 -25.75 11.72
N GLU A 80 13.20 -25.12 12.03
CA GLU A 80 14.49 -25.46 11.42
C GLU A 80 14.90 -26.89 11.77
N GLY A 81 15.54 -27.60 10.83
CA GLY A 81 15.96 -28.99 11.05
C GLY A 81 14.81 -30.01 11.05
N SER A 82 13.63 -29.65 10.56
CA SER A 82 12.46 -30.53 10.42
C SER A 82 12.62 -31.68 9.41
N GLY A 83 13.76 -31.76 8.72
CA GLY A 83 14.00 -32.71 7.63
C GLY A 83 13.37 -32.29 6.29
N LEU A 84 12.64 -31.17 6.26
CA LEU A 84 12.16 -30.54 5.03
C LEU A 84 13.30 -29.81 4.29
N GLU A 85 13.11 -29.54 3.00
CA GLU A 85 14.04 -28.74 2.21
C GLU A 85 14.25 -27.37 2.88
N PRO A 86 15.50 -26.99 3.22
CA PRO A 86 15.76 -25.77 3.99
C PRO A 86 15.27 -24.47 3.33
N GLY A 87 15.27 -24.37 2.00
CA GLY A 87 14.72 -23.25 1.23
C GLY A 87 13.21 -23.11 1.41
N ALA A 88 12.44 -24.20 1.31
CA ALA A 88 10.99 -24.22 1.51
C ALA A 88 10.63 -23.74 2.92
N VAL A 89 11.35 -24.22 3.94
CA VAL A 89 11.17 -23.76 5.33
C VAL A 89 11.43 -22.25 5.46
N ARG A 90 12.52 -21.75 4.85
CA ARG A 90 12.84 -20.31 4.86
C ARG A 90 11.76 -19.50 4.15
N THR A 91 11.26 -19.95 3.00
CA THR A 91 10.22 -19.26 2.23
C THR A 91 8.93 -19.14 3.02
N VAL A 92 8.45 -20.25 3.62
CA VAL A 92 7.26 -20.24 4.50
C VAL A 92 7.45 -19.28 5.66
N ASN A 93 8.61 -19.35 6.33
CA ASN A 93 8.88 -18.50 7.49
C ASN A 93 9.03 -17.03 7.11
N ALA A 94 9.57 -16.72 5.92
CA ALA A 94 9.67 -15.36 5.39
C ALA A 94 8.28 -14.80 5.09
N TRP A 95 7.40 -15.59 4.48
CA TRP A 95 6.02 -15.19 4.19
C TRP A 95 5.20 -15.00 5.47
N SER A 96 5.35 -15.90 6.45
CA SER A 96 4.74 -15.76 7.77
C SER A 96 5.13 -14.42 8.44
N ARG A 97 6.43 -14.10 8.44
CA ARG A 97 6.96 -12.83 8.96
C ARG A 97 6.46 -11.63 8.17
N GLN A 98 6.37 -11.72 6.84
CA GLN A 98 5.80 -10.67 5.99
C GLN A 98 4.34 -10.38 6.37
N LEU A 99 3.48 -11.39 6.44
CA LEU A 99 2.05 -11.21 6.75
C LEU A 99 1.86 -10.63 8.16
N THR A 100 2.65 -11.11 9.12
CA THR A 100 2.62 -10.58 10.50
C THR A 100 3.12 -9.13 10.54
N GLY A 101 4.17 -8.79 9.78
CA GLY A 101 4.66 -7.42 9.64
C GLY A 101 3.62 -6.47 9.04
N ILE A 102 2.91 -6.92 7.99
CA ILE A 102 1.80 -6.16 7.40
C ILE A 102 0.67 -5.96 8.41
N ALA A 103 0.29 -7.00 9.15
CA ALA A 103 -0.75 -6.90 10.19
C ALA A 103 -0.37 -5.85 11.26
N TYR A 104 0.87 -5.86 11.74
CA TYR A 104 1.35 -4.84 12.68
C TYR A 104 1.33 -3.43 12.10
N ALA A 105 1.69 -3.25 10.82
CA ALA A 105 1.62 -1.95 10.17
C ALA A 105 0.18 -1.42 10.11
N LEU A 106 -0.81 -2.28 9.83
CA LEU A 106 -2.23 -1.92 9.84
C LEU A 106 -2.74 -1.52 11.24
N GLU A 107 -2.09 -1.99 12.30
CA GLU A 107 -2.35 -1.61 13.69
C GLU A 107 -1.55 -0.38 14.17
N ASP A 108 -0.84 0.31 13.26
CA ASP A 108 0.09 1.43 13.56
C ASP A 108 1.28 1.02 14.46
N ARG A 109 1.58 -0.28 14.51
CA ARG A 109 2.69 -0.86 15.28
C ARG A 109 3.94 -0.97 14.40
N ASN A 110 4.35 0.17 13.85
CA ASN A 110 5.35 0.24 12.78
C ASN A 110 6.75 -0.24 13.19
N ARG A 111 7.12 -0.15 14.49
CA ARG A 111 8.40 -0.69 14.97
C ARG A 111 8.42 -2.22 14.95
N GLU A 112 7.33 -2.85 15.40
CA GLU A 112 7.18 -4.30 15.33
C GLU A 112 7.05 -4.78 13.89
N ALA A 113 6.37 -4.01 13.03
CA ALA A 113 6.31 -4.29 11.60
C ALA A 113 7.70 -4.32 10.96
N VAL A 114 8.53 -3.30 11.21
CA VAL A 114 9.93 -3.25 10.73
C VAL A 114 10.73 -4.45 11.25
N ALA A 115 10.60 -4.81 12.52
CA ALA A 115 11.31 -5.97 13.08
C ALA A 115 10.94 -7.28 12.38
N MET A 116 9.64 -7.51 12.14
CA MET A 116 9.16 -8.70 11.42
C MET A 116 9.63 -8.72 9.97
N LEU A 117 9.53 -7.60 9.26
CA LEU A 117 9.92 -7.48 7.86
C LEU A 117 11.43 -7.61 7.66
N ARG A 118 12.25 -7.04 8.55
CA ARG A 118 13.71 -7.29 8.57
C ARG A 118 14.00 -8.77 8.80
N GLY A 119 13.29 -9.39 9.73
CA GLY A 119 13.39 -10.83 9.94
C GLY A 119 12.98 -11.65 8.72
N ALA A 120 12.05 -11.17 7.88
CA ALA A 120 11.72 -11.81 6.61
C ALA A 120 12.88 -11.66 5.60
N VAL A 121 13.50 -10.48 5.53
CA VAL A 121 14.69 -10.24 4.69
C VAL A 121 15.83 -11.20 5.05
N ASP A 122 16.13 -11.37 6.33
CA ASP A 122 17.22 -12.25 6.78
C ASP A 122 17.01 -13.73 6.37
N LEU A 123 15.76 -14.16 6.14
CA LEU A 123 15.44 -15.50 5.67
C LEU A 123 15.63 -15.67 4.16
N ILE A 124 15.43 -14.62 3.38
CA ILE A 124 15.58 -14.63 1.91
C ILE A 124 16.97 -14.18 1.44
N ALA A 125 17.74 -13.52 2.30
CA ALA A 125 19.11 -13.10 2.03
C ALA A 125 20.13 -14.20 2.32
N GLU A 126 21.24 -14.21 1.58
CA GLU A 126 22.36 -15.13 1.79
C GLU A 126 23.04 -14.90 3.14
N GLN A 127 23.14 -13.62 3.53
CA GLN A 127 23.73 -13.15 4.78
C GLN A 127 22.77 -12.13 5.43
N PRO A 128 22.85 -11.95 6.76
CA PRO A 128 22.07 -10.92 7.44
C PRO A 128 22.24 -9.56 6.78
N TRP A 129 21.12 -8.88 6.50
CA TRP A 129 21.15 -7.63 5.76
C TRP A 129 21.44 -6.44 6.68
N ASP A 130 22.38 -5.58 6.28
CA ASP A 130 22.75 -4.38 7.02
C ASP A 130 21.65 -3.30 7.05
N GLY A 131 20.65 -3.41 6.17
CA GLY A 131 19.56 -2.45 6.03
C GLY A 131 19.92 -1.19 5.25
N ARG A 132 21.06 -1.18 4.56
CA ARG A 132 21.60 -0.02 3.83
C ARG A 132 22.10 -0.37 2.44
N SER A 133 22.84 -1.47 2.32
CA SER A 133 23.35 -1.95 1.05
C SER A 133 22.25 -2.64 0.26
N ARG A 134 22.54 -3.03 -0.98
CA ARG A 134 21.71 -4.01 -1.68
C ARG A 134 21.99 -5.40 -1.10
N PRO A 135 20.98 -6.18 -0.65
CA PRO A 135 21.19 -7.52 -0.15
C PRO A 135 21.50 -8.49 -1.29
N SER A 136 22.39 -9.45 -1.04
CA SER A 136 22.50 -10.66 -1.85
C SER A 136 21.38 -11.62 -1.48
N LEU A 137 20.45 -11.85 -2.41
CA LEU A 137 19.34 -12.77 -2.21
C LEU A 137 19.78 -14.20 -2.55
N ARG A 138 19.24 -15.18 -1.81
CA ARG A 138 19.58 -16.59 -2.01
C ARG A 138 19.21 -17.08 -3.41
N GLU A 139 20.03 -17.97 -3.94
CA GLU A 139 19.70 -18.75 -5.14
C GLU A 139 18.39 -19.54 -4.94
N GLY A 140 17.61 -19.70 -6.00
CA GLY A 140 16.32 -20.41 -5.97
C GLY A 140 15.08 -19.52 -5.74
N LEU A 141 15.26 -18.23 -5.44
CA LEU A 141 14.16 -17.25 -5.44
C LEU A 141 13.77 -16.84 -6.87
N THR A 142 13.21 -17.80 -7.61
CA THR A 142 12.83 -17.66 -9.01
C THR A 142 11.33 -17.84 -9.21
N GLY A 143 10.78 -17.27 -10.29
CA GLY A 143 9.35 -17.33 -10.61
C GLY A 143 8.53 -16.20 -9.98
N GLU A 144 7.23 -16.19 -10.30
CA GLU A 144 6.34 -15.09 -9.91
C GLU A 144 6.09 -15.02 -8.41
N GLY A 145 6.03 -16.17 -7.73
CA GLY A 145 5.88 -16.22 -6.28
C GLY A 145 7.02 -15.64 -5.49
N ALA A 146 8.25 -15.99 -5.87
CA ALA A 146 9.44 -15.39 -5.28
C ALA A 146 9.49 -13.88 -5.57
N ARG A 147 9.11 -13.46 -6.79
CA ARG A 147 9.03 -12.04 -7.14
C ARG A 147 8.02 -11.30 -6.26
N TYR A 148 6.82 -11.86 -6.09
CA TYR A 148 5.76 -11.30 -5.25
C TYR A 148 6.20 -11.20 -3.78
N LEU A 149 6.82 -12.25 -3.24
CA LEU A 149 7.33 -12.28 -1.87
C LEU A 149 8.39 -11.17 -1.66
N VAL A 150 9.40 -11.12 -2.53
CA VAL A 150 10.49 -10.15 -2.44
C VAL A 150 9.94 -8.73 -2.59
N TRP A 151 9.11 -8.48 -3.60
CA TRP A 151 8.41 -7.21 -3.78
C TRP A 151 7.68 -6.78 -2.51
N ASN A 152 6.81 -7.63 -1.97
CA ASN A 152 6.01 -7.29 -0.80
C ASN A 152 6.84 -7.05 0.46
N ILE A 153 7.88 -7.85 0.71
CA ILE A 153 8.77 -7.62 1.85
C ILE A 153 9.41 -6.23 1.75
N PHE A 154 10.04 -5.91 0.62
CA PHE A 154 10.80 -4.66 0.50
C PHE A 154 9.90 -3.43 0.37
N ILE A 155 8.80 -3.50 -0.37
CA ILE A 155 7.87 -2.35 -0.50
C ILE A 155 7.17 -2.04 0.84
N ARG A 156 6.90 -3.05 1.68
CA ARG A 156 6.32 -2.85 3.02
C ARG A 156 7.36 -2.43 4.04
N LEU A 157 8.58 -2.94 3.93
CA LEU A 157 9.68 -2.51 4.78
C LEU A 157 10.04 -1.05 4.51
N ALA A 158 10.08 -0.65 3.24
CA ALA A 158 10.25 0.74 2.85
C ALA A 158 9.22 1.65 3.52
N GLN A 159 7.94 1.30 3.36
CA GLN A 159 6.83 2.05 3.93
C GLN A 159 6.95 2.21 5.45
N THR A 160 7.07 1.09 6.17
CA THR A 160 7.08 1.07 7.64
C THR A 160 8.35 1.71 8.22
N ALA A 161 9.50 1.54 7.55
CA ALA A 161 10.74 2.22 7.91
C ALA A 161 10.59 3.75 7.78
N LEU A 162 10.01 4.20 6.67
CA LEU A 162 9.71 5.61 6.50
C LEU A 162 8.75 6.08 7.59
N ASP A 163 7.68 5.36 7.93
CA ASP A 163 6.74 5.73 9.00
C ASP A 163 7.43 6.00 10.34
N ILE A 164 8.40 5.17 10.74
CA ILE A 164 9.18 5.39 11.96
C ILE A 164 10.34 6.40 11.83
N GLY A 165 10.53 6.99 10.64
CA GLY A 165 11.55 8.00 10.38
C GLY A 165 12.90 7.46 9.89
N ASP A 166 13.02 6.16 9.65
CA ASP A 166 14.25 5.53 9.14
C ASP A 166 14.33 5.66 7.62
N ARG A 167 14.93 6.77 7.18
CA ARG A 167 15.03 7.13 5.75
C ARG A 167 16.05 6.26 5.01
N GLU A 168 17.14 5.87 5.67
CA GLU A 168 18.19 5.07 5.05
C GLU A 168 17.65 3.67 4.72
N LEU A 169 17.00 3.04 5.70
CA LEU A 169 16.35 1.74 5.49
C LEU A 169 15.22 1.83 4.47
N GLY A 170 14.42 2.90 4.55
CA GLY A 170 13.36 3.18 3.57
C GLY A 170 13.90 3.26 2.13
N ALA A 171 14.96 4.03 1.92
CA ALA A 171 15.59 4.20 0.62
C ALA A 171 16.21 2.90 0.10
N ALA A 172 16.95 2.19 0.95
CA ALA A 172 17.59 0.92 0.58
C ALA A 172 16.55 -0.14 0.20
N ALA A 173 15.44 -0.24 0.94
CA ALA A 173 14.36 -1.16 0.62
C ALA A 173 13.65 -0.79 -0.70
N LEU A 174 13.43 0.50 -1.00
CA LEU A 174 12.87 0.94 -2.28
C LEU A 174 13.78 0.64 -3.47
N ASP A 175 15.11 0.72 -3.28
CA ASP A 175 16.07 0.39 -4.33
C ASP A 175 15.98 -1.09 -4.71
N VAL A 176 15.83 -1.98 -3.72
CA VAL A 176 15.60 -3.41 -3.97
C VAL A 176 14.24 -3.65 -4.62
N ALA A 177 13.16 -3.08 -4.06
CA ALA A 177 11.80 -3.28 -4.54
C ALA A 177 11.64 -2.89 -6.03
N ARG A 178 12.37 -1.87 -6.49
CA ARG A 178 12.34 -1.41 -7.88
C ARG A 178 12.49 -2.54 -8.90
N ASP A 179 13.36 -3.50 -8.64
CA ASP A 179 13.72 -4.53 -9.61
C ASP A 179 12.66 -5.65 -9.68
N TYR A 180 11.67 -5.60 -8.80
CA TYR A 180 10.59 -6.57 -8.70
C TYR A 180 9.24 -5.99 -9.13
N VAL A 181 9.22 -4.73 -9.59
CA VAL A 181 8.05 -4.09 -10.18
C VAL A 181 7.60 -4.87 -11.40
N SER A 182 6.36 -5.36 -11.38
CA SER A 182 5.82 -6.21 -12.44
C SER A 182 4.45 -5.75 -12.94
N THR A 183 3.70 -5.04 -12.12
CA THR A 183 2.35 -4.56 -12.44
C THR A 183 2.26 -3.03 -12.48
N PRO A 184 1.21 -2.47 -13.10
CA PRO A 184 0.78 -1.09 -12.86
C PRO A 184 0.76 -0.72 -11.38
N ALA A 185 0.09 -1.52 -10.54
CA ALA A 185 -0.02 -1.24 -9.11
C ALA A 185 1.35 -1.11 -8.43
N ASP A 186 2.30 -1.97 -8.80
CA ASP A 186 3.67 -1.93 -8.28
C ASP A 186 4.39 -0.62 -8.66
N ARG A 187 4.28 -0.19 -9.93
CA ARG A 187 4.90 1.04 -10.43
C ARG A 187 4.45 2.25 -9.63
N TYR A 188 3.15 2.34 -9.37
CA TYR A 188 2.59 3.44 -8.61
C TYR A 188 2.93 3.37 -7.12
N ALA A 189 2.86 2.19 -6.50
CA ALA A 189 3.28 2.02 -5.11
C ALA A 189 4.74 2.45 -4.89
N LEU A 190 5.64 2.08 -5.81
CA LEU A 190 7.03 2.52 -5.79
C LEU A 190 7.15 4.06 -5.91
N LEU A 191 6.41 4.65 -6.86
CA LEU A 191 6.42 6.09 -7.10
C LEU A 191 5.99 6.89 -5.86
N VAL A 192 4.87 6.50 -5.24
CA VAL A 192 4.35 7.16 -4.03
C VAL A 192 5.34 7.08 -2.87
N GLN A 193 5.96 5.93 -2.64
CA GLN A 193 6.90 5.79 -1.53
C GLN A 193 8.21 6.54 -1.79
N ARG A 194 8.69 6.60 -3.04
CA ARG A 194 9.82 7.47 -3.42
C ARG A 194 9.50 8.93 -3.19
N ALA A 195 8.30 9.37 -3.58
CA ALA A 195 7.84 10.72 -3.28
C ALA A 195 7.78 10.97 -1.77
N ALA A 196 7.27 10.02 -0.97
CA ALA A 196 7.24 10.15 0.49
C ALA A 196 8.65 10.29 1.10
N LEU A 197 9.64 9.58 0.57
CA LEU A 197 11.05 9.74 0.95
C LEU A 197 11.57 11.15 0.62
N LEU A 198 11.36 11.63 -0.61
CA LEU A 198 11.79 12.96 -1.06
C LEU A 198 11.06 14.12 -0.33
N MET A 199 9.79 13.93 0.01
CA MET A 199 9.03 14.88 0.82
C MET A 199 9.64 15.07 2.21
N ARG A 200 10.27 14.02 2.76
CA ARG A 200 10.97 14.09 4.04
C ARG A 200 12.31 14.82 3.94
N SER A 201 12.94 14.89 2.76
CA SER A 201 14.07 15.79 2.50
C SER A 201 13.65 17.25 2.22
N ALA A 202 12.34 17.54 2.19
CA ALA A 202 11.76 18.86 1.94
C ALA A 202 12.08 19.47 0.57
N ASP A 203 12.49 18.64 -0.39
CA ASP A 203 12.77 19.07 -1.77
C ASP A 203 11.54 18.82 -2.65
N LEU A 204 10.59 19.75 -2.61
CA LEU A 204 9.33 19.62 -3.36
C LEU A 204 9.54 19.60 -4.88
N ALA A 205 10.61 20.24 -5.39
CA ALA A 205 10.91 20.25 -6.81
C ALA A 205 11.36 18.88 -7.30
N GLU A 206 12.21 18.17 -6.55
CA GLU A 206 12.58 16.79 -6.89
C GLU A 206 11.41 15.82 -6.70
N VAL A 207 10.48 16.07 -5.76
CA VAL A 207 9.25 15.26 -5.63
C VAL A 207 8.36 15.44 -6.87
N GLU A 208 8.13 16.66 -7.32
CA GLU A 208 7.32 16.93 -8.51
C GLU A 208 7.94 16.29 -9.76
N LYS A 209 9.26 16.42 -9.93
CA LYS A 209 10.01 15.79 -11.01
C LYS A 209 9.92 14.25 -10.97
N ALA A 210 9.91 13.65 -9.78
CA ALA A 210 9.72 12.21 -9.64
C ALA A 210 8.32 11.79 -10.14
N PHE A 211 7.26 12.55 -9.81
CA PHE A 211 5.92 12.28 -10.33
C PHE A 211 5.83 12.50 -11.85
N ALA A 212 6.45 13.54 -12.40
CA ALA A 212 6.49 13.77 -13.85
C ALA A 212 7.23 12.64 -14.60
N ALA A 213 8.32 12.12 -14.03
CA ALA A 213 9.01 10.94 -14.56
C ALA A 213 8.12 9.69 -14.50
N GLY A 214 7.44 9.46 -13.38
CA GLY A 214 6.49 8.35 -13.23
C GLY A 214 5.31 8.42 -14.19
N GLU A 215 4.79 9.62 -14.48
CA GLU A 215 3.77 9.84 -15.50
C GLU A 215 4.28 9.46 -16.90
N ALA A 216 5.49 9.88 -17.26
CA ALA A 216 6.10 9.56 -18.55
C ALA A 216 6.34 8.05 -18.71
N GLU A 217 6.83 7.38 -17.67
CA GLU A 217 7.00 5.93 -17.63
C GLU A 217 5.66 5.19 -17.77
N ALA A 218 4.62 5.62 -17.05
CA ALA A 218 3.29 5.04 -17.14
C ALA A 218 2.67 5.20 -18.54
N ARG A 219 2.78 6.39 -19.15
CA ARG A 219 2.34 6.61 -20.53
C ARG A 219 3.08 5.72 -21.54
N ALA A 220 4.39 5.59 -21.40
CA ALA A 220 5.19 4.74 -22.27
C ALA A 220 4.77 3.26 -22.18
N ALA A 221 4.26 2.84 -21.01
CA ALA A 221 3.71 1.51 -20.78
C ALA A 221 2.22 1.35 -21.15
N GLY A 222 1.55 2.40 -21.65
CA GLY A 222 0.12 2.38 -21.97
C GLY A 222 -0.81 2.35 -20.74
N ASP A 223 -0.31 2.80 -19.59
CA ASP A 223 -0.96 2.73 -18.29
C ASP A 223 -1.55 4.09 -17.89
N GLU A 224 -2.74 4.38 -18.43
CA GLU A 224 -3.37 5.69 -18.27
C GLU A 224 -3.80 5.96 -16.82
N GLU A 225 -4.17 4.93 -16.07
CA GLU A 225 -4.54 5.03 -14.66
C GLU A 225 -3.39 5.61 -13.83
N ASN A 226 -2.21 5.01 -13.94
CA ASN A 226 -1.03 5.49 -13.22
C ASN A 226 -0.51 6.83 -13.75
N ALA A 227 -0.66 7.10 -15.05
CA ALA A 227 -0.31 8.41 -15.61
C ALA A 227 -1.23 9.52 -15.05
N ALA A 228 -2.52 9.25 -14.86
CA ALA A 228 -3.46 10.20 -14.26
C ALA A 228 -3.19 10.38 -12.75
N LEU A 229 -2.91 9.29 -12.04
CA LEU A 229 -2.51 9.33 -10.63
C LEU A 229 -1.23 10.13 -10.40
N ALA A 230 -0.19 9.91 -11.22
CA ALA A 230 1.06 10.66 -11.13
C ALA A 230 0.85 12.16 -11.32
N ARG A 231 0.00 12.57 -12.29
CA ARG A 231 -0.41 13.97 -12.48
C ARG A 231 -1.12 14.55 -11.26
N PHE A 232 -2.03 13.80 -10.68
CA PHE A 232 -2.72 14.21 -9.46
C PHE A 232 -1.72 14.47 -8.33
N TYR A 233 -0.81 13.55 -8.03
CA TYR A 233 0.16 13.79 -6.96
C TYR A 233 1.19 14.88 -7.27
N ALA A 234 1.57 15.09 -8.54
CA ALA A 234 2.36 16.26 -8.93
C ALA A 234 1.61 17.58 -8.61
N SER A 235 0.30 17.64 -8.88
CA SER A 235 -0.51 18.82 -8.54
C SER A 235 -0.67 19.02 -7.02
N VAL A 236 -0.71 17.94 -6.24
CA VAL A 236 -0.64 18.02 -4.77
C VAL A 236 0.67 18.66 -4.32
N VAL A 237 1.81 18.25 -4.88
CA VAL A 237 3.12 18.81 -4.55
C VAL A 237 3.19 20.30 -4.90
N ARG A 238 2.69 20.70 -6.07
CA ARG A 238 2.59 22.11 -6.47
C ARG A 238 1.72 22.92 -5.52
N LEU A 239 0.56 22.40 -5.12
CA LEU A 239 -0.30 23.05 -4.12
C LEU A 239 0.42 23.29 -2.79
N HIS A 240 1.24 22.34 -2.32
CA HIS A 240 2.04 22.50 -1.09
C HIS A 240 3.21 23.48 -1.25
N ALA A 241 3.75 23.61 -2.47
CA ALA A 241 4.80 24.59 -2.77
C ALA A 241 4.24 26.01 -3.02
N ALA A 242 2.95 26.12 -3.34
CA ALA A 242 2.30 27.36 -3.72
C ALA A 242 2.17 28.34 -2.54
N SER A 243 2.27 29.63 -2.85
CA SER A 243 1.79 30.66 -1.91
C SER A 243 0.27 30.52 -1.72
N ARG A 244 -0.26 30.99 -0.58
CA ARG A 244 -1.71 30.97 -0.33
C ARG A 244 -2.51 31.64 -1.44
N ALA A 245 -1.99 32.73 -2.03
CA ALA A 245 -2.64 33.41 -3.14
C ALA A 245 -2.72 32.51 -4.38
N ALA A 246 -1.62 31.87 -4.77
CA ALA A 246 -1.58 30.94 -5.90
C ALA A 246 -2.42 29.67 -5.66
N ALA A 247 -2.47 29.16 -4.43
CA ALA A 247 -3.35 28.07 -4.04
C ALA A 247 -4.82 28.40 -4.29
N MET A 248 -5.24 29.63 -3.97
CA MET A 248 -6.61 30.12 -4.17
C MET A 248 -6.92 30.54 -5.62
N ASP A 249 -5.91 30.91 -6.40
CA ASP A 249 -6.05 31.48 -7.76
C ASP A 249 -5.93 30.43 -8.88
N GLY A 250 -5.71 29.15 -8.57
CA GLY A 250 -5.75 28.11 -9.59
C GLY A 250 -5.20 26.75 -9.18
N GLU A 251 -4.12 26.70 -8.39
CA GLU A 251 -3.44 25.43 -8.06
C GLU A 251 -4.36 24.47 -7.27
N GLY A 252 -5.21 25.02 -6.40
CA GLY A 252 -6.19 24.24 -5.66
C GLY A 252 -7.28 23.63 -6.54
N GLN A 253 -7.76 24.38 -7.54
CA GLN A 253 -8.74 23.89 -8.50
C GLN A 253 -8.12 22.85 -9.45
N GLU A 254 -6.90 23.11 -9.94
CA GLU A 254 -6.18 22.16 -10.78
C GLU A 254 -6.00 20.82 -10.06
N MET A 255 -5.60 20.83 -8.78
CA MET A 255 -5.43 19.60 -8.01
C MET A 255 -6.72 18.79 -7.90
N LEU A 256 -7.87 19.45 -7.68
CA LEU A 256 -9.17 18.79 -7.63
C LEU A 256 -9.60 18.23 -9.00
N ASP A 257 -9.29 18.93 -10.09
CA ASP A 257 -9.58 18.45 -11.45
C ASP A 257 -8.69 17.25 -11.82
N ARG A 258 -7.41 17.26 -11.46
CA ARG A 258 -6.52 16.10 -11.60
C ARG A 258 -6.96 14.91 -10.76
N ALA A 259 -7.49 15.15 -9.56
CA ALA A 259 -8.06 14.08 -8.75
C ALA A 259 -9.24 13.40 -9.44
N ARG A 260 -10.12 14.17 -10.10
CA ARG A 260 -11.24 13.62 -10.87
C ARG A 260 -10.78 12.87 -12.12
N GLU A 261 -9.79 13.39 -12.84
CA GLU A 261 -9.18 12.68 -13.98
C GLU A 261 -8.61 11.32 -13.53
N ALA A 262 -7.87 11.30 -12.42
CA ALA A 262 -7.33 10.07 -11.85
C ALA A 262 -8.42 9.10 -11.37
N ALA A 263 -9.48 9.63 -10.74
CA ALA A 263 -10.63 8.85 -10.30
C ALA A 263 -11.38 8.22 -11.50
N GLN A 264 -11.53 8.95 -12.62
CA GLN A 264 -12.11 8.42 -13.85
C GLN A 264 -11.23 7.33 -14.48
N ALA A 265 -9.92 7.55 -14.50
CA ALA A 265 -8.96 6.60 -15.05
C ALA A 265 -8.90 5.28 -14.26
N ALA A 266 -9.11 5.32 -12.94
CA ALA A 266 -9.22 4.13 -12.07
C ALA A 266 -10.46 3.25 -12.34
N GLY A 267 -11.40 3.72 -13.18
CA GLY A 267 -12.53 2.93 -13.65
C GLY A 267 -13.41 2.37 -12.53
N GLY A 268 -13.90 1.13 -12.71
CA GLY A 268 -14.83 0.46 -11.80
C GLY A 268 -14.28 0.10 -10.41
N ASN A 269 -13.02 0.45 -10.09
CA ASN A 269 -12.45 0.21 -8.76
C ASN A 269 -12.90 1.29 -7.75
N LEU A 270 -14.13 1.16 -7.26
CA LEU A 270 -14.76 2.14 -6.37
C LEU A 270 -13.93 2.49 -5.13
N ARG A 271 -13.15 1.54 -4.60
CA ARG A 271 -12.29 1.78 -3.42
C ARG A 271 -11.15 2.75 -3.74
N GLN A 272 -10.57 2.62 -4.93
CA GLN A 272 -9.51 3.50 -5.40
C GLN A 272 -10.05 4.88 -5.78
N VAL A 273 -11.20 4.92 -6.45
CA VAL A 273 -11.93 6.17 -6.74
C VAL A 273 -12.20 6.94 -5.45
N GLU A 274 -12.79 6.28 -4.44
CA GLU A 274 -13.03 6.87 -3.11
C GLU A 274 -11.73 7.40 -2.50
N TYR A 275 -10.67 6.62 -2.54
CA TYR A 275 -9.39 6.98 -1.94
C TYR A 275 -8.78 8.24 -2.59
N ILE A 276 -8.79 8.34 -3.91
CA ILE A 276 -8.26 9.49 -4.66
C ILE A 276 -9.03 10.76 -4.26
N LEU A 277 -10.36 10.70 -4.31
CA LEU A 277 -11.21 11.87 -4.04
C LEU A 277 -11.15 12.30 -2.57
N THR A 278 -11.17 11.36 -1.63
CA THR A 278 -11.01 11.68 -0.19
C THR A 278 -9.64 12.28 0.12
N SER A 279 -8.57 11.82 -0.55
CA SER A 279 -7.23 12.39 -0.43
C SER A 279 -7.18 13.83 -0.94
N ALA A 280 -7.80 14.11 -2.09
CA ALA A 280 -7.85 15.44 -2.68
C ALA A 280 -8.61 16.44 -1.79
N VAL A 281 -9.75 16.03 -1.23
CA VAL A 281 -10.52 16.84 -0.26
C VAL A 281 -9.67 17.17 0.95
N TRP A 282 -8.94 16.19 1.48
CA TRP A 282 -8.07 16.45 2.61
C TRP A 282 -6.92 17.42 2.25
N GLN A 283 -6.34 17.32 1.05
CA GLN A 283 -5.31 18.28 0.60
C GLN A 283 -5.86 19.69 0.49
N ALA A 284 -7.08 19.83 -0.02
CA ALA A 284 -7.76 21.10 -0.15
C ALA A 284 -7.98 21.77 1.21
N VAL A 285 -8.50 21.01 2.19
CA VAL A 285 -8.77 21.52 3.55
C VAL A 285 -7.49 21.90 4.27
N VAL A 286 -6.45 21.06 4.21
CA VAL A 286 -5.14 21.37 4.83
C VAL A 286 -4.51 22.65 4.26
N ASN A 287 -4.73 22.92 2.98
CA ASN A 287 -4.25 24.15 2.33
C ASN A 287 -5.26 25.31 2.40
N SER A 288 -6.30 25.20 3.25
CA SER A 288 -7.29 26.24 3.49
C SER A 288 -7.97 26.75 2.21
N LEU A 289 -8.25 25.86 1.26
CA LEU A 289 -9.01 26.21 0.08
C LEU A 289 -10.46 26.57 0.44
N PRO A 290 -11.11 27.48 -0.31
CA PRO A 290 -12.49 27.87 -0.02
C PRO A 290 -13.46 26.68 -0.07
N HIS A 291 -14.37 26.59 0.90
CA HIS A 291 -15.36 25.50 0.98
C HIS A 291 -16.18 25.32 -0.31
N GLN A 292 -16.47 26.41 -1.03
CA GLN A 292 -17.20 26.38 -2.31
C GLN A 292 -16.46 25.57 -3.39
N THR A 293 -15.12 25.63 -3.37
CA THR A 293 -14.23 24.87 -4.26
C THR A 293 -14.17 23.40 -3.85
N VAL A 294 -14.15 23.10 -2.54
CA VAL A 294 -13.96 21.74 -2.01
C VAL A 294 -15.24 20.89 -2.02
N LEU A 295 -16.39 21.50 -1.70
CA LEU A 295 -17.66 20.80 -1.49
C LEU A 295 -18.11 19.87 -2.63
N PRO A 296 -17.97 20.24 -3.93
CA PRO A 296 -18.38 19.37 -5.01
C PRO A 296 -17.65 18.01 -4.99
N VAL A 297 -16.33 18.01 -4.78
CA VAL A 297 -15.53 16.79 -4.70
C VAL A 297 -15.81 16.03 -3.40
N ALA A 298 -15.99 16.74 -2.30
CA ALA A 298 -16.26 16.11 -1.01
C ALA A 298 -17.61 15.35 -0.98
N ARG A 299 -18.63 15.89 -1.65
CA ARG A 299 -19.94 15.21 -1.81
C ARG A 299 -19.82 13.95 -2.66
N GLU A 300 -19.03 14.00 -3.72
CA GLU A 300 -18.77 12.85 -4.61
C GLU A 300 -18.06 11.72 -3.84
N ALA A 301 -16.97 12.05 -3.14
CA ALA A 301 -16.24 11.11 -2.29
C ALA A 301 -17.13 10.47 -1.22
N PHE A 302 -17.96 11.28 -0.55
CA PHE A 302 -18.88 10.79 0.48
C PHE A 302 -19.96 9.84 -0.07
N ALA A 303 -20.47 10.10 -1.29
CA ALA A 303 -21.46 9.24 -1.92
C ALA A 303 -20.92 7.82 -2.16
N ILE A 304 -19.67 7.72 -2.63
CA ILE A 304 -18.98 6.44 -2.89
C ILE A 304 -18.69 5.72 -1.57
N PHE A 305 -18.14 6.43 -0.57
CA PHE A 305 -17.91 5.86 0.76
C PHE A 305 -19.19 5.26 1.36
N ARG A 306 -20.33 5.97 1.24
CA ARG A 306 -21.62 5.48 1.73
C ARG A 306 -22.10 4.23 1.00
N GLU A 307 -21.83 4.11 -0.31
CA GLU A 307 -22.13 2.92 -1.08
C GLU A 307 -21.27 1.72 -0.62
N GLY A 308 -19.96 1.94 -0.43
CA GLY A 308 -19.04 0.93 0.11
C GLY A 308 -19.46 0.44 1.52
N GLN A 309 -19.85 1.35 2.41
CA GLN A 309 -20.37 0.99 3.74
C GLN A 309 -21.65 0.14 3.68
N ARG A 310 -22.54 0.40 2.71
CA ARG A 310 -23.75 -0.43 2.50
C ARG A 310 -23.40 -1.82 1.96
N ALA A 311 -22.42 -1.92 1.07
CA ALA A 311 -21.96 -3.20 0.53
C ALA A 311 -21.33 -4.10 1.61
N MET A 312 -20.74 -3.50 2.66
CA MET A 312 -20.17 -4.22 3.81
C MET A 312 -21.20 -4.54 4.93
N ALA A 313 -22.50 -4.46 4.65
CA ALA A 313 -23.55 -4.78 5.63
C ALA A 313 -23.42 -6.24 6.11
N GLY A 314 -23.08 -6.44 7.39
CA GLY A 314 -22.87 -7.76 8.00
C GLY A 314 -21.43 -8.05 8.46
N TYR A 315 -20.47 -7.17 8.17
CA TYR A 315 -19.07 -7.29 8.60
C TYR A 315 -18.69 -6.14 9.55
N ASP A 316 -19.09 -6.25 10.83
CA ASP A 316 -18.95 -5.16 11.81
C ASP A 316 -17.49 -4.69 12.00
N SER A 317 -16.54 -5.62 12.07
CA SER A 317 -15.11 -5.30 12.19
C SER A 317 -14.55 -4.57 10.96
N GLY A 318 -14.95 -5.00 9.76
CA GLY A 318 -14.56 -4.36 8.49
C GLY A 318 -15.14 -2.94 8.35
N GLN A 319 -16.38 -2.74 8.77
CA GLN A 319 -16.99 -1.41 8.80
C GLN A 319 -16.28 -0.47 9.78
N GLU A 320 -15.94 -0.94 10.98
CA GLU A 320 -15.21 -0.14 11.96
C GLU A 320 -13.79 0.18 11.51
N ALA A 321 -13.09 -0.76 10.88
CA ALA A 321 -11.78 -0.51 10.28
C ALA A 321 -11.85 0.57 9.19
N ALA A 322 -12.79 0.44 8.23
CA ALA A 322 -12.98 1.43 7.17
C ALA A 322 -13.36 2.82 7.72
N ARG A 323 -14.21 2.89 8.76
CA ARG A 323 -14.55 4.16 9.43
C ARG A 323 -13.36 4.78 10.15
N ARG A 324 -12.50 3.96 10.78
CA ARG A 324 -11.26 4.45 11.41
C ARG A 324 -10.30 5.00 10.37
N GLU A 325 -10.11 4.30 9.26
CA GLU A 325 -9.28 4.72 8.14
C GLU A 325 -9.77 6.05 7.53
N ARG A 326 -11.10 6.23 7.42
CA ARG A 326 -11.72 7.42 6.82
C ARG A 326 -12.13 8.51 7.80
N ARG A 327 -11.78 8.39 9.08
CA ARG A 327 -12.18 9.36 10.14
C ARG A 327 -11.82 10.80 9.77
N ARG A 328 -10.58 11.04 9.35
CA ARG A 328 -10.08 12.39 9.00
C ARG A 328 -10.85 13.02 7.85
N PHE A 329 -11.22 12.22 6.85
CA PHE A 329 -12.06 12.69 5.74
C PHE A 329 -13.45 13.06 6.25
N MET A 330 -14.07 12.21 7.08
CA MET A 330 -15.41 12.46 7.63
C MET A 330 -15.44 13.75 8.47
N GLU A 331 -14.43 13.98 9.31
CA GLU A 331 -14.26 15.23 10.07
C GLU A 331 -14.15 16.43 9.12
N SER A 332 -13.22 16.37 8.15
CA SER A 332 -13.00 17.44 7.16
C SER A 332 -14.27 17.75 6.36
N TYR A 333 -15.03 16.72 5.97
CA TYR A 333 -16.27 16.87 5.22
C TYR A 333 -17.37 17.56 6.04
N LEU A 334 -17.53 17.17 7.32
CA LEU A 334 -18.49 17.79 8.22
C LEU A 334 -18.14 19.26 8.51
N ASP A 335 -16.86 19.57 8.73
CA ASP A 335 -16.39 20.94 8.94
C ASP A 335 -16.68 21.80 7.70
N THR A 336 -16.37 21.28 6.50
CA THR A 336 -16.66 21.98 5.24
C THR A 336 -18.16 22.24 5.04
N LEU A 337 -19.02 21.30 5.44
CA LEU A 337 -20.47 21.47 5.41
C LEU A 337 -20.95 22.53 6.41
N TYR A 338 -20.37 22.56 7.60
CA TYR A 338 -20.70 23.53 8.65
C TYR A 338 -20.34 24.95 8.23
N GLU A 339 -19.11 25.17 7.75
CA GLU A 339 -18.66 26.48 7.25
C GLU A 339 -19.52 27.01 6.11
N ALA A 340 -19.90 26.13 5.18
CA ALA A 340 -20.77 26.51 4.08
C ALA A 340 -22.19 26.86 4.55
N ALA A 341 -22.69 26.19 5.58
CA ALA A 341 -23.99 26.50 6.17
C ALA A 341 -23.97 27.85 6.89
N GLU A 342 -22.92 28.15 7.66
CA GLU A 342 -22.72 29.45 8.31
C GLU A 342 -22.59 30.60 7.29
N ALA A 343 -21.87 30.39 6.19
CA ALA A 343 -21.73 31.39 5.12
C ALA A 343 -23.05 31.71 4.39
N THR A 344 -24.08 30.86 4.56
CA THR A 344 -25.43 31.07 4.01
C THR A 344 -26.45 31.59 5.03
N GLN A 345 -26.06 31.79 6.29
CA GLN A 345 -26.92 32.44 7.28
C GLN A 345 -26.85 33.97 7.10
N PRO A 346 -28.00 34.67 6.99
CA PRO A 346 -28.07 36.09 6.64
C PRO A 346 -27.58 37.05 7.73
#